data_AF-A0A1G5BKU0-F1
#
_entry.id   AF-A0A1G5BKU0-F1
#
_cell.length_a   1.000
_cell.length_b   1.000
_cell.length_c   1.000
_cell.angle_alpha   90.00
_cell.angle_beta   90.00
_cell.angle_gamma   90.00
#
_symmetry.space_group_name_H-M   'P 1'
#
loop_
_entity.id
_entity.type
_entity.pdbx_description
1 polymer ?
#
loop_
_entity_poly.entity_id
_entity_poly.type
_entity_poly.pdbx_seq_one_letter_code
_entity_poly.pdbx_strand_id
1 'polypeptide(L)'
;MRVISLLWVVLLWASFAMAALPPQHQNMEDLEVMMDYIKTHPEVAAKVTSIDLKEYTVYYGNGCKAIFGRKKTVKPKGLVGPADPLEFKKRSCSGSASDRD
;
A
#
# COMPACT_ATOMS: atom_id res chain seq x y z
N MET A 1 29.78 -36.81 -16.46
CA MET A 1 29.76 -36.03 -15.19
C MET A 1 29.88 -34.51 -15.38
N ARG A 2 30.66 -33.98 -16.34
CA ARG A 2 30.77 -32.52 -16.58
C ARG A 2 29.47 -31.81 -16.98
N VAL A 3 28.61 -32.44 -17.79
CA VAL A 3 27.37 -31.83 -18.29
C VAL A 3 26.28 -31.73 -17.20
N ILE A 4 26.23 -32.71 -16.31
CA ILE A 4 25.31 -32.71 -15.16
C ILE A 4 25.68 -31.58 -14.19
N SER A 5 26.97 -31.34 -13.96
CA SER A 5 27.46 -30.24 -13.12
C SER A 5 27.06 -28.85 -13.64
N LEU A 6 26.95 -28.68 -14.96
CA LEU A 6 26.52 -27.41 -15.58
C LEU A 6 25.01 -27.18 -15.45
N LEU A 7 24.19 -28.24 -15.50
CA LEU A 7 22.75 -28.15 -15.32
C LEU A 7 22.34 -27.67 -13.91
N TRP A 8 23.08 -28.11 -12.89
CA TRP A 8 22.84 -27.69 -11.51
C TRP A 8 23.14 -26.20 -11.27
N VAL A 9 24.15 -25.65 -11.95
CA VAL A 9 24.47 -24.21 -11.88
C VAL A 9 23.40 -23.36 -12.54
N VAL A 10 22.80 -23.82 -13.65
CA VAL A 10 21.73 -23.08 -14.35
C VAL A 10 20.41 -23.07 -13.55
N LEU A 11 20.06 -24.17 -12.87
CA LEU A 11 18.83 -24.23 -12.06
C LEU A 11 18.86 -23.28 -10.85
N LEU A 12 20.04 -23.04 -10.26
CA LEU A 12 20.19 -22.15 -9.10
C LEU A 12 19.94 -20.67 -9.42
N TRP A 13 20.02 -20.25 -10.69
CA TRP A 13 19.77 -18.87 -11.11
C TRP A 13 18.31 -18.57 -11.50
N ALA A 14 17.47 -19.60 -11.70
CA ALA A 14 16.08 -19.40 -12.10
C ALA A 14 15.14 -18.92 -10.96
N SER A 15 15.62 -18.85 -9.72
CA SER A 15 14.80 -18.64 -8.52
C SER A 15 14.40 -17.17 -8.25
N PHE A 16 14.91 -16.21 -9.01
CA PHE A 16 14.65 -14.78 -8.78
C PHE A 16 13.49 -14.26 -9.65
N ALA A 17 12.35 -14.93 -9.61
CA ALA A 17 11.12 -14.40 -10.19
C ALA A 17 10.44 -13.46 -9.18
N MET A 18 10.67 -12.16 -9.30
CA MET A 18 9.88 -11.15 -8.58
C MET A 18 8.50 -11.04 -9.25
N ALA A 19 7.54 -11.80 -8.74
CA ALA A 19 6.17 -11.78 -9.23
C ALA A 19 5.39 -10.58 -8.67
N ALA A 20 4.56 -9.97 -9.50
CA ALA A 20 3.56 -9.02 -9.03
C ALA A 20 2.57 -9.74 -8.11
N LEU A 21 2.21 -9.11 -6.99
CA LEU A 21 1.25 -9.66 -6.07
C LEU A 21 -0.15 -9.64 -6.72
N PRO A 22 -0.97 -10.71 -6.59
CA PRO A 22 -2.33 -10.68 -7.10
C PRO A 22 -3.14 -9.56 -6.43
N PRO A 23 -4.11 -8.93 -7.13
CA PRO A 23 -4.82 -7.76 -6.62
C PRO A 23 -5.46 -7.96 -5.24
N GLN A 24 -6.02 -9.15 -4.98
CA GLN A 24 -6.64 -9.46 -3.69
C GLN A 24 -5.65 -9.40 -2.52
N HIS A 25 -4.41 -9.84 -2.72
CA HIS A 25 -3.38 -9.81 -1.67
C HIS A 25 -2.84 -8.41 -1.48
N GLN A 26 -2.60 -7.67 -2.57
CA GLN A 26 -2.15 -6.28 -2.49
C GLN A 26 -3.18 -5.39 -1.79
N ASN A 27 -4.46 -5.58 -2.11
CA ASN A 27 -5.55 -4.81 -1.49
C ASN A 27 -5.68 -5.11 0.01
N MET A 28 -5.38 -6.33 0.45
CA MET A 28 -5.40 -6.68 1.87
C MET A 28 -4.25 -6.01 2.64
N GLU A 29 -3.03 -6.02 2.08
CA GLU A 29 -1.89 -5.29 2.66
C GLU A 29 -2.18 -3.77 2.71
N ASP A 30 -2.76 -3.23 1.64
CA ASP A 30 -3.16 -1.82 1.56
C ASP A 30 -4.22 -1.48 2.63
N LEU A 31 -5.23 -2.35 2.80
CA LEU A 31 -6.27 -2.18 3.81
C LEU A 31 -5.70 -2.23 5.23
N GLU A 32 -4.74 -3.12 5.48
CA GLU A 32 -4.08 -3.23 6.79
C GLU A 32 -3.38 -1.92 7.18
N VAL A 33 -2.66 -1.30 6.25
CA VAL A 33 -2.04 0.02 6.47
C VAL A 33 -3.07 1.09 6.81
N MET A 34 -4.20 1.13 6.08
CA MET A 34 -5.27 2.09 6.33
C MET A 34 -5.94 1.83 7.69
N MET A 35 -6.13 0.57 8.06
CA MET A 35 -6.68 0.17 9.36
C MET A 35 -5.73 0.51 10.52
N ASP A 36 -4.43 0.33 10.36
CA ASP A 36 -3.45 0.69 11.39
C ASP A 36 -3.39 2.20 11.63
N TYR A 37 -3.56 3.01 10.59
CA TYR A 37 -3.76 4.44 10.76
C TYR A 37 -5.01 4.74 11.60
N ILE A 38 -6.15 4.08 11.33
CA ILE A 38 -7.38 4.27 12.09
C ILE A 38 -7.17 3.88 13.57
N LYS A 39 -6.55 2.71 13.83
CA LYS A 39 -6.31 2.22 15.20
C LYS A 39 -5.41 3.16 16.01
N THR A 40 -4.44 3.80 15.36
CA THR A 40 -3.47 4.70 16.01
C THR A 40 -3.98 6.14 16.18
N HIS A 41 -5.14 6.49 15.61
CA HIS A 41 -5.74 7.83 15.67
C HIS A 41 -7.18 7.76 16.22
N PRO A 42 -7.36 7.83 17.56
CA PRO A 42 -8.68 7.69 18.18
C PRO A 42 -9.76 8.65 17.63
N GLU A 43 -9.36 9.86 17.24
CA GLU A 43 -10.25 10.86 16.65
C GLU A 43 -10.80 10.46 15.27
N VAL A 44 -10.03 9.65 14.55
CA VAL A 44 -10.42 9.05 13.26
C VAL A 44 -11.28 7.82 13.51
N ALA A 45 -10.85 6.93 14.41
CA ALA A 45 -11.59 5.72 14.77
C ALA A 45 -13.02 6.00 15.22
N ALA A 46 -13.22 7.07 16.01
CA ALA A 46 -14.54 7.46 16.48
C ALA A 46 -15.48 7.98 15.38
N LYS A 47 -14.96 8.35 14.20
CA LYS A 47 -15.70 9.10 13.17
C LYS A 47 -15.59 8.50 11.76
N VAL A 48 -14.93 7.35 11.59
CA VAL A 48 -14.75 6.74 10.28
C VAL A 48 -16.10 6.39 9.65
N THR A 49 -16.27 6.79 8.39
CA THR A 49 -17.50 6.56 7.63
C THR A 49 -17.28 5.59 6.49
N SER A 50 -16.13 5.65 5.83
CA SER A 50 -15.77 4.71 4.77
C SER A 50 -14.26 4.61 4.56
N ILE A 51 -13.85 3.48 3.97
CA ILE A 51 -12.49 3.21 3.53
C ILE A 51 -12.58 2.89 2.04
N ASP A 52 -11.89 3.66 1.20
CA ASP A 52 -11.85 3.49 -0.25
C ASP A 52 -10.45 3.04 -0.68
N LEU A 53 -10.35 1.76 -1.10
CA LEU A 53 -9.10 1.15 -1.57
C LEU A 53 -8.73 1.56 -3.01
N LYS A 54 -9.65 2.14 -3.78
CA LYS A 54 -9.35 2.64 -5.13
C LYS A 54 -8.67 4.00 -5.04
N GLU A 55 -9.19 4.87 -4.17
CA GLU A 55 -8.65 6.22 -3.94
C GLU A 55 -7.64 6.28 -2.78
N TYR A 56 -7.33 5.13 -2.15
CA TYR A 56 -6.48 5.02 -0.97
C TYR A 56 -6.82 6.06 0.10
N THR A 57 -8.10 6.16 0.44
CA THR A 57 -8.62 7.24 1.29
C THR A 57 -9.53 6.70 2.38
N VAL A 58 -9.26 7.10 3.62
CA VAL A 58 -10.17 6.92 4.76
C VAL A 58 -10.98 8.20 4.92
N TYR A 59 -12.30 8.11 4.83
CA TYR A 59 -13.23 9.22 5.08
C TYR A 59 -13.74 9.14 6.50
N TYR A 60 -13.76 10.28 7.20
CA TYR A 60 -14.19 10.34 8.59
C TYR A 60 -14.61 11.76 8.96
N GLY A 61 -15.54 11.87 9.92
CA GLY A 61 -16.00 13.17 10.44
C GLY A 61 -16.49 14.13 9.36
N ASN A 62 -16.68 15.40 9.73
CA ASN A 62 -17.29 16.46 8.91
C ASN A 62 -16.49 16.79 7.63
N GLY A 63 -16.52 15.91 6.63
CA GLY A 63 -15.79 16.08 5.36
C GLY A 63 -14.27 15.92 5.48
N CYS A 64 -13.76 15.25 6.51
CA CYS A 64 -12.34 14.95 6.61
C CYS A 64 -11.99 13.65 5.87
N LYS A 65 -10.76 13.63 5.36
CA LYS A 65 -10.16 12.47 4.70
C LYS A 65 -8.68 12.34 5.06
N ALA A 66 -8.25 11.10 5.30
CA ALA A 66 -6.86 10.71 5.38
C ALA A 66 -6.49 10.01 4.08
N ILE A 67 -5.54 10.58 3.36
CA ILE A 67 -5.14 10.16 2.02
C ILE A 67 -3.81 9.44 2.11
N PHE A 68 -3.74 8.27 1.49
CA PHE A 68 -2.58 7.41 1.41
C PHE A 68 -2.07 7.37 -0.02
N GLY A 69 -0.83 6.91 -0.19
CA GLY A 69 -0.27 6.72 -1.51
C GLY A 69 1.09 6.05 -1.46
N ARG A 70 1.55 5.60 -2.62
CA ARG A 70 2.86 4.98 -2.79
C ARG A 70 3.91 6.02 -3.10
N LYS A 71 5.15 5.80 -2.66
CA LYS A 71 6.29 6.52 -3.25
C LYS A 71 6.47 6.02 -4.68
N LYS A 72 6.75 6.92 -5.62
CA LYS A 72 7.13 6.49 -6.98
C LYS A 72 8.56 5.98 -6.94
N THR A 73 8.76 4.67 -6.89
CA THR A 73 10.06 4.08 -7.23
C THR A 73 10.12 3.83 -8.73
N VAL A 74 11.24 4.22 -9.35
CA VAL A 74 11.50 3.90 -10.76
C VAL A 74 11.93 2.44 -10.80
N LYS A 75 11.06 1.56 -11.29
CA LYS A 75 11.41 0.16 -11.52
C LYS A 75 12.06 0.01 -12.90
N PRO A 76 13.16 -0.75 -13.04
CA PRO A 76 13.74 -1.05 -14.34
C PRO A 76 12.70 -1.65 -15.28
N LYS A 77 12.78 -1.31 -16.57
CA LYS A 77 11.84 -1.81 -17.59
C LYS A 77 11.83 -3.34 -17.58
N GLY A 78 10.64 -3.94 -17.47
CA GLY A 78 10.46 -5.39 -17.45
C GLY A 78 10.41 -6.04 -16.06
N LEU A 79 10.67 -5.30 -14.97
CA LEU A 79 10.51 -5.79 -13.60
C LEU A 79 9.16 -5.35 -13.02
N VAL A 80 8.22 -6.29 -12.93
CA VAL A 80 6.88 -6.11 -12.37
C VAL A 80 6.77 -6.83 -11.02
N GLY A 81 7.52 -6.34 -10.02
CA GLY A 81 7.35 -6.81 -8.65
C GLY A 81 6.03 -6.31 -8.01
N PRO A 82 5.75 -6.69 -6.75
CA PRO A 82 4.61 -6.16 -6.00
C PRO A 82 4.58 -4.64 -6.00
N ALA A 83 3.40 -4.05 -5.81
CA ALA A 83 3.31 -2.60 -5.68
C ALA A 83 4.02 -2.17 -4.40
N ASP A 84 4.59 -0.96 -4.39
CA ASP A 84 5.22 -0.46 -3.17
C ASP A 84 4.17 -0.30 -2.06
N PRO A 85 4.53 -0.41 -0.78
CA PRO A 85 3.57 -0.24 0.31
C PRO A 85 2.89 1.13 0.27
N LEU A 86 1.62 1.17 0.71
CA LEU A 86 0.96 2.44 1.00
C LEU A 86 1.60 3.14 2.18
N GLU A 87 1.60 4.46 2.12
CA GLU A 87 2.01 5.33 3.22
C GLU A 87 0.98 6.44 3.38
N PHE A 88 0.76 6.87 4.62
CA PHE A 88 0.00 8.10 4.88
C PHE A 88 0.69 9.28 4.19
N LYS A 89 -0.08 10.08 3.44
CA LYS A 89 0.43 11.28 2.77
C LYS A 89 -0.03 12.54 3.44
N LYS A 90 -1.34 12.69 3.63
CA LYS A 90 -1.91 13.90 4.21
C LYS A 90 -3.32 13.69 4.71
N ARG A 91 -3.72 14.61 5.58
CA ARG A 91 -5.10 14.82 6.02
C ARG A 91 -5.66 16.06 5.32
N SER A 92 -6.94 16.02 4.95
CA SER A 92 -7.65 17.16 4.36
C SER A 92 -9.05 17.20 4.90
N CYS A 93 -9.51 18.36 5.35
CA CYS A 93 -10.90 18.57 5.77
C CYS A 93 -11.48 19.73 4.96
N SER A 94 -12.62 19.52 4.32
CA SER A 94 -13.37 20.60 3.68
C SER A 94 -14.14 21.37 4.75
N GLY A 95 -13.47 22.30 5.42
CA GLY A 95 -14.10 23.09 6.47
C GLY A 95 -15.18 24.04 5.93
N SER A 96 -16.31 24.08 6.58
CA SER A 96 -16.66 25.32 7.27
C SER A 96 -15.92 25.32 8.62
N ALA A 97 -15.30 26.44 8.98
CA ALA A 97 -14.43 26.62 10.16
C ALA A 97 -14.94 26.02 11.49
N SER A 98 -14.07 25.28 12.19
CA SER A 98 -13.92 25.05 13.65
C SER A 98 -12.89 23.92 13.78
N ASP A 99 -11.74 23.97 14.46
CA ASP A 99 -11.29 24.62 15.69
C ASP A 99 -9.77 24.84 15.52
N ARG A 100 -9.19 26.05 15.63
CA ARG A 100 -8.75 26.66 16.90
C ARG A 100 -9.18 25.89 18.14
N ASP A 101 -8.35 24.94 18.55
CA ASP A 101 -7.81 24.81 19.92
C ASP A 101 -6.61 23.87 19.90
#